data_AF-A0A1F6CR99-F1
#
_entry.id   AF-A0A1F6CR99-F1
#
_cell.length_a   1.000
_cell.length_b   1.000
_cell.length_c   1.000
_cell.angle_alpha   90.00
_cell.angle_beta   90.00
_cell.angle_gamma   90.00
#
_symmetry.space_group_name_H-M   'P 1'
#
loop_
_entity.id
_entity.type
_entity.pdbx_description
1 polymer ?
#
loop_
_entity_poly.entity_id
_entity_poly.type
_entity_poly.pdbx_seq_one_letter_code
_entity_poly.pdbx_strand_id
1 'polypeptide(L)'
;MNIHPLIVHFPIALLLTSVLADLLALLRLRTVFKDVALFLLILGVIGAVAAGVSGERAAEAVAHLPDLREAVEQHEDFATGTIWLFIALLLSRLYMVIKGRFVSIFRAAYFIVSLAAGGLLMATAYSGGNLVYERGAGVKPVMNQAFPAER
;
A
#
# COMPACT_ATOMS: atom_id res chain seq x y z
N MET A 1 -2.30 -20.92 4.12
CA MET A 1 -3.43 -19.96 4.05
C MET A 1 -2.85 -18.63 3.63
N ASN A 2 -3.36 -18.00 2.57
CA ASN A 2 -2.80 -16.74 2.10
C ASN A 2 -3.32 -15.59 2.97
N ILE A 3 -2.52 -15.14 3.94
CA ILE A 3 -2.87 -14.05 4.86
C ILE A 3 -2.59 -12.66 4.26
N HIS A 4 -1.81 -12.59 3.19
CA HIS A 4 -1.41 -11.32 2.59
C HIS A 4 -2.60 -10.45 2.19
N PRO A 5 -3.66 -10.96 1.51
CA PRO A 5 -4.85 -10.17 1.21
C PRO A 5 -5.57 -9.60 2.45
N LEU A 6 -5.42 -10.23 3.63
CA LEU A 6 -5.97 -9.66 4.87
C LEU A 6 -5.11 -8.48 5.36
N ILE A 7 -3.79 -8.63 5.29
CA ILE A 7 -2.84 -7.66 5.82
C ILE A 7 -2.80 -6.38 4.98
N VAL A 8 -2.93 -6.47 3.65
CA VAL A 8 -2.80 -5.30 2.75
C VAL A 8 -3.84 -4.20 2.98
N HIS A 9 -5.01 -4.51 3.53
CA HIS A 9 -6.06 -3.52 3.77
C HIS A 9 -5.64 -2.45 4.80
N PHE A 10 -4.84 -2.85 5.80
CA PHE A 10 -4.37 -1.95 6.85
C PHE A 10 -3.46 -0.83 6.31
N PRO A 11 -2.31 -1.11 5.65
CA PRO A 11 -1.47 -0.05 5.10
C PRO A 11 -2.19 0.80 4.06
N ILE A 12 -3.04 0.20 3.21
CA ILE A 12 -3.81 0.97 2.21
C ILE A 12 -4.68 2.03 2.90
N ALA A 13 -5.51 1.62 3.86
CA ALA A 13 -6.40 2.54 4.56
C ALA A 13 -5.62 3.57 5.40
N LEU A 14 -4.61 3.15 6.15
CA LEU A 14 -3.84 4.01 7.04
C LEU A 14 -3.03 5.07 6.28
N LEU A 15 -2.32 4.66 5.22
CA LEU A 15 -1.47 5.57 4.45
C LEU A 15 -2.28 6.57 3.63
N LEU A 16 -3.38 6.15 3.00
CA LEU A 16 -4.29 7.08 2.30
C LEU A 16 -4.93 8.06 3.28
N THR A 17 -5.36 7.58 4.46
CA THR A 17 -5.93 8.46 5.48
C THR A 17 -4.89 9.42 6.04
N SER A 18 -3.61 9.01 6.13
CA SER A 18 -2.51 9.91 6.48
C SER A 18 -2.38 11.06 5.47
N VAL A 19 -2.40 10.76 4.17
CA VAL A 19 -2.33 11.78 3.10
C VAL A 19 -3.52 12.74 3.18
N LEU A 20 -4.73 12.22 3.42
CA LEU A 20 -5.92 13.05 3.64
C LEU A 20 -5.79 13.94 4.88
N ALA A 21 -5.30 13.40 6.00
CA ALA A 21 -5.09 14.19 7.21
C ALA A 21 -4.02 15.29 7.00
N ASP A 22 -2.97 15.04 6.21
CA ASP A 22 -2.00 16.08 5.83
C ASP A 22 -2.64 17.19 4.98
N LEU A 23 -3.55 16.84 4.06
CA LEU A 23 -4.34 17.83 3.31
C LEU A 23 -5.20 18.70 4.26
N LEU A 24 -5.93 18.08 5.18
CA LEU A 24 -6.76 18.80 6.16
C LEU A 24 -5.91 19.71 7.07
N ALA A 25 -4.69 19.29 7.41
CA ALA A 25 -3.73 20.09 8.15
C ALA A 25 -3.18 21.29 7.34
N LEU A 26 -3.01 21.14 6.02
CA LEU A 26 -2.62 22.23 5.12
C LEU A 26 -3.73 23.27 4.94
N LEU A 27 -4.99 22.82 4.87
CA LEU A 27 -6.17 23.68 4.82
C LEU A 27 -6.46 24.42 6.14
N ARG A 28 -5.56 24.28 7.14
CA ARG A 28 -5.63 24.94 8.45
C ARG A 28 -6.92 24.67 9.23
N LEU A 29 -7.57 23.53 8.99
CA LEU A 29 -8.84 23.20 9.65
C LEU A 29 -8.68 23.02 11.16
N ARG A 30 -7.74 22.16 11.59
CA ARG A 30 -7.36 21.95 13.00
C ARG A 30 -5.90 21.50 13.09
N THR A 31 -5.22 21.87 14.17
CA THR A 31 -3.82 21.46 14.43
C THR A 31 -3.67 19.96 14.66
N VAL A 32 -4.69 19.31 15.24
CA VAL A 32 -4.71 17.86 15.54
C VAL A 32 -4.47 16.98 14.32
N PHE A 33 -4.85 17.43 13.12
CA PHE A 33 -4.67 16.65 11.89
C PHE A 33 -3.19 16.39 11.57
N LYS A 34 -2.26 17.22 12.05
CA LYS A 34 -0.81 17.01 11.87
C LYS A 34 -0.33 15.78 12.64
N ASP A 35 -0.82 15.63 13.86
CA ASP A 35 -0.43 14.56 14.76
C ASP A 35 -1.11 13.25 14.35
N VAL A 36 -2.38 13.33 13.96
CA VAL A 36 -3.13 12.21 13.37
C VAL A 36 -2.44 11.71 12.10
N ALA A 37 -2.07 12.60 11.18
CA ALA A 37 -1.36 12.20 9.96
C ALA A 37 -0.02 11.51 10.27
N LEU A 38 0.77 12.03 11.21
CA LEU A 38 2.03 11.38 11.60
C LEU A 38 1.79 9.99 12.22
N PHE A 39 0.80 9.86 13.09
CA PHE A 39 0.47 8.58 13.72
C PHE A 39 0.00 7.54 12.71
N LEU A 40 -0.89 7.93 11.78
CA LEU A 40 -1.37 7.08 10.69
C LEU A 40 -0.23 6.68 9.75
N LEU A 41 0.69 7.60 9.44
CA LEU A 41 1.88 7.30 8.64
C LEU A 41 2.76 6.23 9.31
N ILE A 42 3.02 6.35 10.61
CA ILE A 42 3.82 5.38 11.37
C ILE A 42 3.17 3.99 11.30
N LEU A 43 1.89 3.89 11.66
CA LEU A 43 1.17 2.61 11.64
C LEU A 43 1.05 2.05 10.21
N GLY A 44 0.81 2.91 9.23
CA GLY A 44 0.72 2.53 7.83
C GLY A 44 2.02 1.97 7.28
N VAL A 45 3.17 2.56 7.62
CA VAL A 45 4.49 2.05 7.23
C VAL A 45 4.77 0.68 7.87
N ILE A 46 4.47 0.53 9.17
CA ILE A 46 4.60 -0.77 9.85
C ILE A 46 3.72 -1.82 9.16
N GLY A 47 2.47 -1.47 8.86
CA GLY A 47 1.54 -2.33 8.12
C GLY A 47 2.05 -2.68 6.72
N ALA A 48 2.70 -1.74 6.02
CA ALA A 48 3.20 -1.94 4.67
C ALA A 48 4.40 -2.89 4.65
N VAL A 49 5.30 -2.77 5.63
CA VAL A 49 6.40 -3.72 5.82
C VAL A 49 5.85 -5.12 6.15
N ALA A 50 4.86 -5.22 7.06
CA ALA A 50 4.21 -6.49 7.35
C ALA A 50 3.51 -7.10 6.12
N ALA A 51 2.88 -6.26 5.29
CA ALA A 51 2.28 -6.68 4.02
C ALA A 51 3.34 -7.20 3.06
N GLY A 52 4.48 -6.51 2.88
CA GLY A 52 5.60 -6.96 2.05
C GLY A 52 6.14 -8.33 2.47
N VAL A 53 6.41 -8.51 3.77
CA VAL A 53 6.88 -9.80 4.32
C VAL A 53 5.87 -10.92 4.08
N SER A 54 4.57 -10.65 4.25
CA SER A 54 3.54 -11.64 3.96
C SER A 54 3.36 -11.89 2.45
N GLY A 55 3.66 -10.90 1.62
CA GLY A 55 3.56 -10.94 0.16
C GLY A 55 4.62 -11.84 -0.45
N GLU A 56 5.84 -11.82 0.08
CA GLU A 56 6.92 -12.74 -0.32
C GLU A 56 6.45 -14.21 -0.25
N ARG A 57 5.86 -14.58 0.89
CA ARG A 57 5.29 -15.93 1.09
C ARG A 57 4.13 -16.24 0.15
N ALA A 58 3.36 -15.22 -0.23
CA ALA A 58 2.28 -15.38 -1.19
C ALA A 58 2.82 -15.57 -2.62
N ALA A 59 3.90 -14.88 -2.98
CA ALA A 59 4.58 -15.02 -4.26
C ALA A 59 5.21 -16.42 -4.40
N GLU A 60 5.90 -16.92 -3.37
CA GLU A 60 6.44 -18.29 -3.34
C GLU A 60 5.37 -19.35 -3.62
N ALA A 61 4.15 -19.16 -3.06
CA ALA A 61 3.06 -20.11 -3.22
C ALA A 61 2.55 -20.24 -4.67
N VAL A 62 2.75 -19.20 -5.50
CA VAL A 62 2.33 -19.17 -6.90
C VAL A 62 3.50 -19.19 -7.88
N ALA A 63 4.74 -19.27 -7.40
CA ALA A 63 5.96 -19.21 -8.22
C ALA A 63 6.08 -20.33 -9.27
N HIS A 64 5.36 -21.44 -9.07
CA HIS A 64 5.31 -22.56 -10.01
C HIS A 64 4.38 -22.32 -11.21
N LEU A 65 3.62 -21.22 -11.22
CA LEU A 65 2.68 -20.85 -12.28
C LEU A 65 3.32 -19.80 -13.21
N PRO A 66 3.87 -20.19 -14.37
CA PRO A 66 4.62 -19.27 -15.24
C PRO A 66 3.77 -18.09 -15.74
N ASP A 67 2.48 -18.30 -15.97
CA ASP A 67 1.54 -17.26 -16.46
C ASP A 67 1.29 -16.12 -15.45
N LEU A 68 1.64 -16.34 -14.18
CA LEU A 68 1.50 -15.34 -13.12
C LEU A 68 2.79 -14.57 -12.84
N ARG A 69 3.94 -15.12 -13.25
CA ARG A 69 5.26 -14.65 -12.83
C ARG A 69 5.47 -13.15 -13.09
N GLU A 70 5.28 -12.71 -14.34
CA GLU A 70 5.50 -11.31 -14.73
C GLU A 70 4.60 -10.34 -13.96
N ALA A 71 3.34 -10.72 -13.73
CA ALA A 71 2.40 -9.87 -13.00
C ALA A 71 2.72 -9.80 -11.50
N VAL A 72 3.22 -10.91 -10.92
CA VAL A 72 3.67 -10.94 -9.52
C VAL A 72 4.92 -10.08 -9.36
N GLU A 73 5.91 -10.22 -10.24
CA GLU A 73 7.13 -9.39 -10.24
C GLU A 73 6.77 -7.90 -10.37
N GLN A 74 5.86 -7.54 -11.29
CA GLN A 74 5.40 -6.16 -11.44
C GLN A 74 4.71 -5.61 -10.18
N HIS A 75 3.88 -6.42 -9.52
CA HIS A 75 3.24 -6.02 -8.27
C HIS A 75 4.25 -5.82 -7.15
N GLU A 76 5.23 -6.72 -7.05
CA GLU A 76 6.31 -6.67 -6.06
C GLU A 76 7.18 -5.42 -6.24
N ASP A 77 7.51 -5.04 -7.47
CA ASP A 77 8.25 -3.81 -7.77
C ASP A 77 7.48 -2.57 -7.30
N PHE A 78 6.18 -2.50 -7.59
CA PHE A 78 5.32 -1.41 -7.13
C PHE A 78 5.21 -1.38 -5.59
N ALA A 79 5.07 -2.55 -4.96
CA ALA A 79 4.99 -2.67 -3.51
C ALA A 79 6.30 -2.22 -2.84
N THR A 80 7.44 -2.67 -3.35
CA THR A 80 8.78 -2.30 -2.86
C THR A 80 9.00 -0.80 -2.99
N GLY A 81 8.70 -0.21 -4.15
CA GLY A 81 8.78 1.23 -4.37
C GLY A 81 7.88 2.02 -3.41
N THR A 82 6.65 1.55 -3.20
CA THR A 82 5.69 2.15 -2.26
C THR A 82 6.21 2.13 -0.82
N ILE A 83 6.67 0.97 -0.34
CA ILE A 83 7.18 0.80 1.02
C ILE A 83 8.36 1.77 1.26
N TRP A 84 9.35 1.77 0.37
CA TRP A 84 10.52 2.63 0.53
C TRP A 84 10.18 4.12 0.46
N LEU A 85 9.26 4.52 -0.41
CA LEU A 85 8.81 5.90 -0.51
C LEU A 85 8.11 6.37 0.77
N PHE A 86 7.24 5.55 1.36
CA PHE A 86 6.58 5.88 2.62
C PHE A 86 7.53 5.84 3.82
N ILE A 87 8.53 4.95 3.84
CA ILE A 87 9.63 4.99 4.83
C ILE A 87 10.39 6.31 4.70
N ALA A 88 10.77 6.72 3.49
CA ALA A 88 11.49 7.98 3.26
C ALA A 88 10.65 9.20 3.70
N LEU A 89 9.34 9.19 3.42
CA LEU A 89 8.40 10.21 3.90
C LEU A 89 8.36 10.25 5.42
N LEU A 90 8.24 9.10 6.09
CA LEU A 90 8.24 9.02 7.55
C LEU A 90 9.53 9.58 8.16
N LEU A 91 10.70 9.14 7.66
CA LEU A 91 11.98 9.61 8.15
C LEU A 91 12.18 11.11 7.91
N SER A 92 11.80 11.61 6.73
CA SER A 92 11.89 13.04 6.41
C SER A 92 10.98 13.88 7.32
N ARG A 93 9.75 13.42 7.59
CA ARG A 93 8.80 14.07 8.48
C ARG A 93 9.32 14.11 9.92
N LEU A 94 9.78 12.97 10.45
CA LEU A 94 10.34 12.90 11.79
C LEU A 94 11.55 13.82 11.95
N TYR A 95 12.46 13.81 10.97
CA TYR A 95 13.62 14.71 10.95
C TYR A 95 13.22 16.19 10.98
N MET A 96 12.26 16.59 10.13
CA MET A 96 11.78 17.97 10.08
C MET A 96 11.06 18.40 11.36
N VAL A 97 10.30 17.50 11.99
CA VAL A 97 9.62 17.75 13.27
C VAL A 97 10.65 17.94 14.40
N ILE A 98 11.63 17.04 14.51
CA ILE A 98 12.69 17.12 15.54
C ILE A 98 13.54 18.39 15.38
N LYS A 99 13.82 18.81 14.15
CA LYS A 99 14.59 20.03 13.87
C LYS A 99 13.76 21.32 13.94
N GLY A 100 12.46 21.25 14.21
CA GLY A 100 11.56 22.42 14.19
C GLY A 100 11.44 23.07 12.81
N ARG A 101 11.76 22.34 11.73
CA ARG A 101 11.82 22.84 10.34
C ARG A 101 10.56 22.54 9.53
N PHE A 102 9.52 21.96 10.14
CA PHE A 102 8.27 21.63 9.45
C PHE A 102 7.35 22.86 9.24
N VAL A 103 7.92 23.88 8.58
CA VAL A 103 7.30 25.17 8.23
C VAL A 103 6.60 25.11 6.87
N SER A 104 5.87 26.19 6.50
CA SER A 104 4.87 26.17 5.42
C SER A 104 5.39 25.67 4.06
N ILE A 105 6.58 26.07 3.61
CA ILE A 105 7.14 25.66 2.31
C ILE A 105 7.49 24.16 2.29
N PHE A 106 8.20 23.68 3.31
CA PHE A 106 8.58 22.27 3.42
C PHE A 106 7.37 21.37 3.60
N ARG A 107 6.34 21.86 4.30
CA ARG A 107 5.09 21.11 4.44
C ARG A 107 4.35 20.95 3.11
N ALA A 108 4.28 22.00 2.29
CA ALA A 108 3.65 21.92 0.98
C ALA A 108 4.42 20.95 0.06
N ALA A 109 5.75 21.04 0.03
CA ALA A 109 6.60 20.12 -0.73
C ALA A 109 6.43 18.66 -0.25
N TYR A 110 6.48 18.43 1.06
CA TYR A 110 6.23 17.13 1.67
C TYR A 110 4.86 16.57 1.26
N PHE A 111 3.82 17.40 1.28
CA PHE A 111 2.47 16.97 0.91
C PHE A 111 2.39 16.54 -0.55
N ILE A 112 3.00 17.27 -1.49
CA ILE A 112 3.04 16.89 -2.90
C ILE A 112 3.67 15.51 -3.07
N VAL A 113 4.81 15.26 -2.39
CA VAL A 113 5.45 13.93 -2.43
C VAL A 113 4.56 12.87 -1.78
N SER A 114 3.89 13.18 -0.66
CA SER A 114 2.96 12.25 0.00
C SER A 114 1.75 11.92 -0.89
N LEU A 115 1.27 12.88 -1.68
CA LEU A 115 0.17 12.69 -2.61
C LEU A 115 0.59 11.79 -3.77
N ALA A 116 1.78 12.01 -4.32
CA ALA A 116 2.37 11.13 -5.34
C ALA A 116 2.57 9.71 -4.80
N ALA A 117 3.05 9.56 -3.57
CA ALA A 117 3.17 8.27 -2.89
C ALA A 117 1.82 7.57 -2.71
N GLY A 118 0.77 8.33 -2.36
CA GLY A 118 -0.61 7.84 -2.34
C GLY A 118 -1.08 7.33 -3.71
N GLY A 119 -0.71 8.00 -4.79
CA GLY A 119 -0.96 7.54 -6.15
C GLY A 119 -0.26 6.20 -6.47
N LEU A 120 1.02 6.06 -6.09
CA LEU A 120 1.77 4.81 -6.26
C LEU A 120 1.19 3.66 -5.42
N LEU A 121 0.73 3.95 -4.19
CA LEU A 121 0.03 2.99 -3.35
C LEU A 121 -1.26 2.49 -4.00
N MET A 122 -2.04 3.38 -4.62
CA MET A 122 -3.24 2.99 -5.38
C MET A 122 -2.89 2.12 -6.60
N ALA A 123 -1.82 2.43 -7.32
CA ALA A 123 -1.34 1.61 -8.43
C ALA A 123 -0.89 0.22 -7.96
N THR A 124 -0.21 0.14 -6.82
CA THR A 124 0.19 -1.11 -6.16
C THR A 124 -1.04 -1.95 -5.79
N ALA A 125 -2.03 -1.31 -5.15
CA ALA A 125 -3.28 -1.97 -4.76
C ALA A 125 -4.07 -2.47 -5.97
N TYR A 126 -4.11 -1.70 -7.06
CA TYR A 126 -4.74 -2.10 -8.31
C TYR A 126 -4.05 -3.33 -8.92
N SER A 127 -2.72 -3.33 -9.01
CA SER A 127 -1.95 -4.46 -9.53
C SER A 127 -2.16 -5.73 -8.67
N GLY A 128 -2.17 -5.59 -7.35
CA GLY A 128 -2.46 -6.71 -6.43
C GLY A 128 -3.90 -7.23 -6.56
N GLY A 129 -4.87 -6.34 -6.78
CA GLY A 129 -6.25 -6.73 -7.08
C GLY A 129 -6.35 -7.51 -8.39
N ASN A 130 -5.66 -7.06 -9.45
CA ASN A 130 -5.62 -7.74 -10.74
C ASN A 130 -5.06 -9.17 -10.64
N LEU A 131 -4.03 -9.37 -9.80
CA LEU A 131 -3.51 -10.71 -9.52
C LEU A 131 -4.58 -11.65 -8.96
N VAL A 132 -5.39 -11.19 -8.01
CA VAL A 132 -6.39 -12.02 -7.35
C VAL A 132 -7.64 -12.20 -8.20
N TYR A 133 -8.19 -11.11 -8.74
CA TYR A 133 -9.51 -11.11 -9.38
C TYR A 133 -9.48 -11.53 -10.85
N GLU A 134 -8.48 -11.09 -11.61
CA GLU A 134 -8.40 -11.40 -13.05
C GLU A 134 -7.56 -12.65 -13.31
N ARG A 135 -6.50 -12.85 -12.53
CA ARG A 135 -5.54 -13.94 -12.76
C ARG A 135 -5.67 -15.11 -11.77
N GLY A 136 -6.56 -15.00 -10.79
CA GLY A 136 -6.83 -16.09 -9.86
C GLY A 136 -5.67 -16.45 -8.91
N ALA A 137 -4.74 -15.53 -8.65
CA ALA A 137 -3.62 -15.78 -7.75
C ALA A 137 -4.11 -16.04 -6.32
N GLY A 138 -3.79 -17.23 -5.79
CA GLY A 138 -4.12 -17.61 -4.41
C GLY A 138 -5.59 -17.95 -4.16
N VAL A 139 -6.42 -18.10 -5.21
CA VAL A 139 -7.79 -18.63 -5.11
C VAL A 139 -7.86 -20.06 -5.64
N LYS A 140 -8.81 -20.85 -5.12
CA LYS A 140 -9.07 -22.18 -5.68
C LYS A 140 -9.71 -22.02 -7.05
N PRO A 141 -9.25 -22.75 -8.09
CA PRO A 141 -9.96 -22.78 -9.35
C PRO A 141 -11.40 -23.24 -9.10
N VAL A 142 -12.37 -22.55 -9.71
CA VAL A 142 -13.74 -23.06 -9.77
C VAL A 142 -13.66 -24.35 -10.58
N MET A 143 -13.66 -25.49 -9.90
CA MET A 143 -13.75 -26.78 -10.54
C MET A 143 -15.07 -26.77 -11.30
N ASN A 144 -15.01 -26.76 -12.64
CA ASN A 144 -16.18 -26.83 -13.50
C ASN A 144 -17.01 -28.02 -13.01
N GLN A 145 -18.07 -27.75 -12.25
CA GLN A 145 -19.15 -28.71 -12.08
C GLN A 145 -19.73 -28.80 -13.48
N ALA A 146 -19.29 -29.83 -14.22
CA ALA A 146 -19.84 -30.15 -15.51
C ALA A 146 -21.36 -30.13 -15.36
N PHE A 147 -22.02 -29.14 -15.95
CA PHE A 147 -23.44 -29.21 -16.16
C PHE A 147 -23.64 -30.52 -16.93
N PRO A 148 -24.37 -31.52 -16.37
CA PRO A 148 -24.60 -32.76 -17.09
C PRO A 148 -25.28 -32.36 -18.39
N ALA A 149 -24.69 -32.73 -19.52
CA ALA A 149 -25.29 -32.52 -20.82
C ALA A 149 -26.70 -33.12 -20.78
N GLU A 150 -27.72 -32.27 -20.84
CA GLU A 150 -29.11 -32.72 -20.93
C GLU A 150 -29.23 -33.60 -22.19
N ARG A 151 -29.79 -34.80 -21.98
CA ARG A 151 -29.99 -35.82 -23.01
C ARG A 151 -31.19 -35.49 -23.88
#